data_AF-A0A3P7E3C3-F1
#
_entry.id   AF-A0A3P7E3C3-F1
#
_cell.length_a   1.000
_cell.length_b   1.000
_cell.length_c   1.000
_cell.angle_alpha   90.00
_cell.angle_beta   90.00
_cell.angle_gamma   90.00
#
_symmetry.space_group_name_H-M   'P 1'
#
loop_
_entity.id
_entity.type
_entity.pdbx_description
1 polymer ?
#
loop_
_entity_poly.entity_id
_entity_poly.type
_entity_poly.pdbx_seq_one_letter_code
_entity_poly.pdbx_strand_id
1 'polypeptide(L)'
;GTVVVTKSGKTFPESEYDWQFFCESVPQTLAEIAEKDFKVVIFTNQRGILTGSQDCDAFCRKVEKVCQQIKLPIQVFVSLGTLHYRKPYVGMWNYFESHGNGGISINRQSSFYVGDAAGRIQTNIRKKKDHSAADRLFALNFGINFFTPEQYFLKQTEVEDYILPSFSPSSLLDQKVSLYDPENTPIPGNGLEVLIFVGYPGCGKSSLAQKLAVEHGYGIVNRDTLKTWQKCVENAKILLKRKQNVIVDNTNADRESRKRYINLAKSFGAGLRCFLFNCTLEQAAHNCKYRVIVDADEKQIEIGRMVLNAQVKIEVNSIIIEVPIIFEYLFEEPKLLEGFSSIVKVNFVPEFDCPEHEAIYRMYLCDS
;
A
#
# COMPACT_ATOMS: atom_id res chain seq x y z
N GLY A 1 17.25 -11.90 9.52
CA GLY A 1 17.85 -10.67 10.03
C GLY A 1 17.74 -10.58 11.54
N THR A 2 16.63 -11.03 12.14
CA THR A 2 16.40 -10.92 13.59
C THR A 2 16.95 -12.08 14.43
N VAL A 3 16.34 -13.27 14.36
CA VAL A 3 16.74 -14.45 15.16
C VAL A 3 17.91 -15.18 14.48
N VAL A 4 17.86 -15.26 13.15
CA VAL A 4 18.87 -15.90 12.32
C VAL A 4 19.33 -15.00 11.18
N VAL A 5 20.57 -15.21 10.76
CA VAL A 5 21.22 -14.64 9.58
C VAL A 5 21.78 -15.76 8.72
N THR A 6 22.16 -15.47 7.47
CA THR A 6 22.84 -16.44 6.60
C THR A 6 24.21 -16.79 7.17
N LYS A 7 24.57 -18.07 7.15
CA LYS A 7 25.92 -18.53 7.52
C LYS A 7 26.96 -18.16 6.45
N SER A 8 26.54 -18.15 5.19
CA SER A 8 27.35 -17.77 4.01
C SER A 8 27.72 -16.28 3.94
N GLY A 9 27.00 -15.43 4.67
CA GLY A 9 27.11 -13.97 4.59
C GLY A 9 26.44 -13.33 3.35
N LYS A 10 25.79 -14.13 2.50
CA LYS A 10 25.02 -13.63 1.35
C LYS A 10 23.70 -12.99 1.79
N THR A 11 23.13 -12.12 0.96
CA THR A 11 21.83 -11.49 1.26
C THR A 11 20.68 -12.52 1.26
N PHE A 12 20.76 -13.54 0.41
CA PHE A 12 19.79 -14.62 0.32
C PHE A 12 20.43 -15.96 0.72
N PRO A 13 19.73 -16.83 1.46
CA PRO A 13 20.26 -18.12 1.87
C PRO A 13 20.43 -19.07 0.67
N GLU A 14 21.49 -19.87 0.69
CA GLU A 14 21.78 -20.84 -0.37
C GLU A 14 21.01 -22.17 -0.22
N SER A 15 20.58 -22.51 0.99
CA SER A 15 19.79 -23.71 1.32
C SER A 15 19.07 -23.54 2.67
N GLU A 16 18.24 -24.52 3.06
CA GLU A 16 17.64 -24.58 4.40
C GLU A 16 18.67 -24.70 5.54
N TYR A 17 19.92 -25.04 5.23
CA TYR A 17 21.02 -25.16 6.19
C TYR A 17 21.90 -23.90 6.26
N ASP A 18 21.72 -22.94 5.35
CA ASP A 18 22.46 -21.69 5.32
C ASP A 18 21.88 -20.68 6.33
N TRP A 19 22.06 -20.99 7.61
CA TRP A 19 21.73 -20.08 8.70
C TRP A 19 22.63 -20.29 9.91
N GLN A 20 22.73 -19.23 10.71
CA GLN A 20 23.28 -19.21 12.06
C GLN A 20 22.45 -18.25 12.90
N PHE A 21 22.52 -18.35 14.22
CA PHE A 21 21.91 -17.35 15.09
C PHE A 21 22.51 -15.97 14.82
N PHE A 22 21.69 -14.92 14.94
CA PHE A 22 22.13 -13.53 14.75
C PHE A 22 23.34 -13.18 15.64
N CYS A 23 23.33 -13.66 16.88
CA CYS A 23 24.48 -13.71 17.78
C CYS A 23 24.38 -14.91 18.72
N GLU A 24 25.48 -15.28 19.37
CA GLU A 24 25.54 -16.46 20.25
C GLU A 24 24.53 -16.41 21.40
N SER A 25 24.21 -15.21 21.89
CA SER A 25 23.28 -15.00 23.00
C SER A 25 21.80 -15.19 22.66
N VAL A 26 21.42 -15.36 21.38
CA VAL A 26 20.00 -15.44 20.97
C VAL A 26 19.25 -16.56 21.71
N PRO A 27 19.69 -17.84 21.70
CA PRO A 27 18.97 -18.90 22.40
C PRO A 27 18.83 -18.64 23.90
N GLN A 28 19.91 -18.18 24.55
CA GLN A 28 19.90 -17.87 25.98
C GLN A 28 18.94 -16.72 26.30
N THR A 29 18.98 -15.63 25.53
CA THR A 29 18.10 -14.46 25.74
C THR A 29 16.62 -14.84 25.61
N LEU A 30 16.29 -15.72 24.67
CA LEU A 30 14.94 -16.23 24.50
C LEU A 30 14.52 -17.16 25.64
N ALA A 31 15.44 -17.92 26.23
CA ALA A 31 15.15 -18.77 27.39
C ALA A 31 14.87 -17.93 28.64
N GLU A 32 15.71 -16.91 28.89
CA GLU A 32 15.55 -15.98 30.02
C GLU A 32 14.24 -15.19 29.97
N ILE A 33 13.72 -14.86 28.78
CA ILE A 33 12.43 -14.17 28.68
C ILE A 33 11.25 -15.14 28.86
N ALA A 34 11.38 -16.39 28.41
CA ALA A 34 10.38 -17.42 28.66
C ALA A 34 10.24 -17.73 30.16
N GLU A 35 11.33 -17.68 30.92
CA GLU A 35 11.33 -17.77 32.40
C GLU A 35 10.62 -16.60 33.09
N LYS A 36 10.43 -15.48 32.39
CA LYS A 36 9.69 -14.30 32.86
C LYS A 36 8.23 -14.29 32.38
N ASP A 37 7.68 -15.47 32.12
CA ASP A 37 6.29 -15.70 31.66
C ASP A 37 5.93 -15.05 30.31
N PHE A 38 6.92 -14.81 29.45
CA PHE A 38 6.64 -14.40 28.07
C PHE A 38 6.42 -15.60 27.16
N LYS A 39 5.39 -15.52 26.31
CA LYS A 39 5.24 -16.41 25.17
C LYS A 39 6.10 -15.92 24.00
N VAL A 40 6.98 -16.78 23.48
CA VAL A 40 7.83 -16.45 22.33
C VAL A 40 7.08 -16.78 21.03
N VAL A 41 6.86 -15.75 20.20
CA VAL A 41 6.15 -15.85 18.92
C VAL A 41 6.99 -15.25 17.80
N ILE A 42 7.04 -15.91 16.65
CA ILE A 42 7.75 -15.42 15.46
C ILE A 42 6.73 -15.05 14.37
N PHE A 43 6.82 -13.81 13.88
CA PHE A 43 6.03 -13.30 12.74
C PHE A 43 6.93 -13.06 11.53
N THR A 44 6.72 -13.78 10.43
CA THR A 44 7.63 -13.74 9.29
C THR A 44 6.92 -13.58 7.94
N ASN A 45 7.42 -12.65 7.12
CA ASN A 45 6.96 -12.43 5.74
C ASN A 45 7.79 -13.32 4.80
N GLN A 46 7.15 -14.29 4.13
CA GLN A 46 7.79 -15.29 3.25
C GLN A 46 7.12 -15.33 1.87
N ARG A 47 7.08 -14.17 1.17
CA ARG A 47 6.49 -14.04 -0.17
C ARG A 47 7.08 -15.04 -1.18
N GLY A 48 8.35 -15.42 -1.00
CA GLY A 48 9.06 -16.37 -1.86
C GLY A 48 8.38 -17.73 -1.98
N ILE A 49 7.65 -18.16 -0.94
CA ILE A 49 6.91 -19.43 -0.94
C ILE A 49 5.75 -19.37 -1.93
N LEU A 50 4.97 -18.27 -1.91
CA LEU A 50 3.85 -18.08 -2.85
C LEU A 50 4.33 -17.89 -4.29
N THR A 51 5.48 -17.25 -4.50
CA THR A 51 6.04 -17.04 -5.86
C THR A 51 6.83 -18.24 -6.39
N GLY A 52 6.99 -19.29 -5.59
CA GLY A 52 7.75 -20.49 -5.96
C GLY A 52 9.28 -20.32 -5.96
N SER A 53 9.79 -19.17 -5.52
CA SER A 53 11.25 -18.92 -5.43
C SER A 53 11.87 -19.49 -4.15
N GLN A 54 11.05 -20.03 -3.24
CA GLN A 54 11.46 -20.66 -2.00
C GLN A 54 10.60 -21.90 -1.75
N ASP A 55 11.25 -23.03 -1.51
CA ASP A 55 10.57 -24.29 -1.22
C ASP A 55 9.90 -24.25 0.17
N CYS A 56 8.61 -24.62 0.22
CA CYS A 56 7.82 -24.58 1.44
C CYS A 56 8.32 -25.59 2.48
N ASP A 57 8.62 -26.83 2.05
CA ASP A 57 9.06 -27.89 2.96
C ASP A 57 10.46 -27.60 3.51
N ALA A 58 11.37 -27.07 2.69
CA ALA A 58 12.69 -26.62 3.11
C ALA A 58 12.59 -25.48 4.13
N PHE A 59 11.66 -24.55 3.95
CA PHE A 59 11.39 -23.51 4.94
C PHE A 59 10.87 -24.10 6.26
N CYS A 60 9.91 -25.03 6.23
CA CYS A 60 9.41 -25.71 7.43
C CYS A 60 10.53 -26.45 8.18
N ARG A 61 11.36 -27.24 7.46
CA ARG A 61 12.53 -27.92 8.05
C ARG A 61 13.52 -26.95 8.68
N LYS A 62 13.76 -25.79 8.05
CA LYS A 62 14.61 -24.73 8.61
C LYS A 62 14.03 -24.22 9.93
N VAL A 63 12.74 -23.86 9.95
CA VAL A 63 12.06 -23.34 11.14
C VAL A 63 12.11 -24.36 12.28
N GLU A 64 11.79 -25.62 12.02
CA GLU A 64 11.85 -26.70 13.00
C GLU A 64 13.25 -26.83 13.62
N LYS A 65 14.31 -26.84 12.80
CA LYS A 65 15.69 -26.92 13.29
C LYS A 65 16.09 -25.71 14.13
N VAL A 66 15.68 -24.50 13.75
CA VAL A 66 15.92 -23.28 14.53
C VAL A 66 15.24 -23.39 15.90
N CYS A 67 13.95 -23.77 15.93
CA CYS A 67 13.19 -23.94 17.18
C CYS A 67 13.80 -25.03 18.07
N GLN A 68 14.22 -26.17 17.50
CA GLN A 68 14.90 -27.24 18.22
C GLN A 68 16.19 -26.77 18.90
N GLN A 69 16.98 -25.91 18.23
CA GLN A 69 18.22 -25.38 18.81
C GLN A 69 17.99 -24.33 19.90
N ILE A 70 16.89 -23.57 19.84
CA ILE A 70 16.49 -22.63 20.89
C ILE A 70 16.00 -23.37 22.15
N LYS A 71 15.43 -24.58 21.98
CA LYS A 71 14.93 -25.45 23.06
C LYS A 71 13.80 -24.82 23.89
N LEU A 72 12.91 -24.08 23.22
CA LEU A 72 11.73 -23.47 23.83
C LEU A 72 10.48 -23.73 22.96
N PRO A 73 9.28 -23.79 23.55
CA PRO A 73 8.04 -23.74 22.78
C PRO A 73 7.91 -22.41 22.06
N ILE A 74 7.93 -22.43 20.73
CA ILE A 74 7.82 -21.23 19.87
C ILE A 74 6.66 -21.42 18.90
N GLN A 75 5.78 -20.43 18.82
CA GLN A 75 4.73 -20.40 17.81
C GLN A 75 5.18 -19.53 16.62
N VAL A 76 5.06 -20.04 15.41
CA VAL A 76 5.54 -19.35 14.19
C VAL A 76 4.38 -19.08 13.25
N PHE A 77 4.19 -17.81 12.90
CA PHE A 77 3.20 -17.34 11.93
C PHE A 77 3.90 -16.85 10.67
N VAL A 78 3.46 -17.37 9.53
CA VAL A 78 4.13 -17.19 8.24
C VAL A 78 3.15 -16.54 7.26
N SER A 79 3.41 -15.29 6.89
CA SER A 79 2.69 -14.65 5.80
C SER A 79 3.29 -15.07 4.46
N LEU A 80 2.54 -15.80 3.66
CA LEU A 80 2.96 -16.25 2.33
C LEU A 80 2.96 -15.12 1.28
N GLY A 81 2.62 -13.89 1.65
CA GLY A 81 2.63 -12.74 0.76
C GLY A 81 1.24 -12.23 0.34
N THR A 82 0.16 -12.88 0.79
CA THR A 82 -1.17 -12.28 0.73
C THR A 82 -1.19 -10.99 1.54
N LEU A 83 -1.91 -9.99 1.03
CA LEU A 83 -1.89 -8.66 1.63
C LEU A 83 -2.53 -8.63 3.03
N HIS A 84 -3.44 -9.57 3.32
CA HIS A 84 -4.13 -9.78 4.60
C HIS A 84 -3.22 -10.14 5.78
N TYR A 85 -2.07 -10.80 5.56
CA TYR A 85 -1.19 -11.23 6.65
C TYR A 85 0.19 -10.60 6.58
N ARG A 86 0.52 -9.90 5.50
CA ARG A 86 1.85 -9.34 5.29
C ARG A 86 2.07 -8.09 6.17
N LYS A 87 3.11 -8.13 7.02
CA LYS A 87 3.61 -6.95 7.76
C LYS A 87 3.90 -5.81 6.78
N PRO A 88 3.56 -4.54 7.08
CA PRO A 88 3.23 -4.03 8.42
C PRO A 88 1.77 -4.20 8.86
N TYR A 89 0.87 -4.71 8.00
CA TYR A 89 -0.50 -4.96 8.42
C TYR A 89 -0.57 -6.07 9.50
N VAL A 90 -1.53 -5.93 10.42
CA VAL A 90 -1.61 -6.68 11.69
C VAL A 90 -2.30 -8.04 11.58
N GLY A 91 -2.65 -8.51 10.39
CA GLY A 91 -3.46 -9.73 10.24
C GLY A 91 -2.85 -10.98 10.89
N MET A 92 -1.52 -11.15 10.89
CA MET A 92 -0.91 -12.27 11.65
C MET A 92 -1.08 -12.10 13.16
N TRP A 93 -0.96 -10.88 13.67
CA TRP A 93 -1.18 -10.58 15.08
C TRP A 93 -2.64 -10.84 15.47
N ASN A 94 -3.60 -10.35 14.69
CA ASN A 94 -5.03 -10.59 14.93
C ASN A 94 -5.34 -12.09 14.96
N TYR A 95 -4.79 -12.86 14.02
CA TYR A 95 -4.96 -14.31 14.02
C TYR A 95 -4.37 -14.96 15.27
N PHE A 96 -3.18 -14.53 15.69
CA PHE A 96 -2.55 -14.98 16.93
C PHE A 96 -3.39 -14.65 18.18
N GLU A 97 -3.87 -13.42 18.31
CA GLU A 97 -4.67 -12.97 19.45
C GLU A 97 -6.01 -13.72 19.52
N SER A 98 -6.69 -13.92 18.38
CA SER A 98 -8.00 -14.59 18.34
C SER A 98 -7.93 -16.12 18.40
N HIS A 99 -6.92 -16.76 17.81
CA HIS A 99 -6.87 -18.22 17.63
C HIS A 99 -5.59 -18.86 18.18
N GLY A 100 -4.49 -18.11 18.22
CA GLY A 100 -3.18 -18.63 18.59
C GLY A 100 -2.86 -18.56 20.08
N ASN A 101 -3.66 -17.87 20.89
CA ASN A 101 -3.35 -17.61 22.30
C ASN A 101 -4.28 -18.27 23.33
N GLY A 102 -5.04 -19.28 22.93
CA GLY A 102 -5.86 -20.08 23.86
C GLY A 102 -6.91 -19.28 24.64
N GLY A 103 -7.37 -18.14 24.10
CA GLY A 103 -8.33 -17.25 24.77
C GLY A 103 -7.73 -16.35 25.86
N ILE A 104 -6.41 -16.39 26.07
CA ILE A 104 -5.74 -15.53 27.06
C ILE A 104 -5.50 -14.14 26.43
N SER A 105 -6.02 -13.09 27.08
CA SER A 105 -5.79 -11.71 26.67
C SER A 105 -4.32 -11.31 26.78
N ILE A 106 -3.80 -10.59 25.79
CA ILE A 106 -2.40 -10.16 25.75
C ILE A 106 -2.26 -8.76 26.35
N ASN A 107 -1.39 -8.60 27.35
CA ASN A 107 -1.00 -7.27 27.83
C ASN A 107 -0.01 -6.65 26.82
N ARG A 108 -0.52 -5.75 25.97
CA ARG A 108 0.26 -5.07 24.93
C ARG A 108 1.33 -4.14 25.50
N GLN A 109 1.07 -3.45 26.62
CA GLN A 109 2.04 -2.52 27.21
C GLN A 109 3.27 -3.24 27.78
N SER A 110 3.12 -4.47 28.28
CA SER A 110 4.23 -5.31 28.73
C SER A 110 4.85 -6.15 27.61
N SER A 111 4.24 -6.18 26.43
CA SER A 111 4.74 -6.91 25.27
C SER A 111 5.74 -6.07 24.46
N PHE A 112 6.57 -6.74 23.67
CA PHE A 112 7.48 -6.10 22.75
C PHE A 112 7.74 -6.97 21.52
N TYR A 113 8.19 -6.34 20.44
CA TYR A 113 8.53 -7.00 19.18
C TYR A 113 9.94 -6.62 18.76
N VAL A 114 10.68 -7.62 18.28
CA VAL A 114 12.06 -7.47 17.86
C VAL A 114 12.12 -7.77 16.37
N GLY A 115 12.69 -6.85 15.57
CA GLY A 115 12.73 -7.02 14.12
C GLY A 115 13.81 -6.18 13.46
N ASP A 116 14.37 -6.68 12.34
CA ASP A 116 15.47 -6.02 11.64
C ASP A 116 15.00 -5.02 10.57
N ALA A 117 13.77 -5.17 10.06
CA ALA A 117 13.18 -4.23 9.12
C ALA A 117 12.66 -2.98 9.86
N ALA A 118 13.61 -2.18 10.34
CA ALA A 118 13.37 -1.09 11.30
C ALA A 118 13.46 0.32 10.66
N GLY A 119 13.60 0.42 9.33
CA GLY A 119 13.69 1.69 8.62
C GLY A 119 14.96 2.50 8.91
N ARG A 120 16.02 1.86 9.43
CA ARG A 120 17.26 2.55 9.80
C ARG A 120 17.99 3.11 8.58
N ILE A 121 18.56 4.29 8.70
CA ILE A 121 19.27 4.96 7.61
C ILE A 121 20.73 4.53 7.53
N GLN A 122 21.37 4.82 6.39
CA GLN A 122 22.80 4.64 6.24
C GLN A 122 23.54 5.74 7.03
N THR A 123 24.49 5.33 7.87
CA THR A 123 25.38 6.20 8.64
C THR A 123 26.82 5.71 8.53
N ASN A 124 27.76 6.41 9.18
CA ASN A 124 29.16 5.94 9.25
C ASN A 124 29.30 4.61 10.00
N ILE A 125 28.35 4.30 10.90
CA ILE A 125 28.30 3.05 11.68
C ILE A 125 27.51 1.99 10.92
N ARG A 126 26.28 2.34 10.48
CA ARG A 126 25.43 1.47 9.67
C ARG A 126 25.71 1.67 8.18
N LYS A 127 26.52 0.79 7.61
CA LYS A 127 26.96 0.88 6.20
C LYS A 127 25.85 0.83 5.15
N LYS A 128 24.68 0.29 5.48
CA LYS A 128 23.53 0.17 4.56
C LYS A 128 22.24 0.49 5.30
N LYS A 129 21.37 1.29 4.67
CA LYS A 129 20.00 1.46 5.16
C LYS A 129 19.27 0.12 5.21
N ASP A 130 18.28 0.02 6.08
CA ASP A 130 17.37 -1.13 6.08
C ASP A 130 16.57 -1.17 4.78
N HIS A 131 16.26 -2.38 4.32
CA HIS A 131 15.50 -2.60 3.09
C HIS A 131 14.00 -2.29 3.24
N SER A 132 13.51 -2.15 4.47
CA SER A 132 12.10 -2.03 4.84
C SER A 132 11.98 -1.48 6.28
N ALA A 133 10.85 -0.87 6.59
CA ALA A 133 10.43 -0.51 7.95
C ALA A 133 9.31 -1.41 8.49
N ALA A 134 9.00 -2.52 7.81
CA ALA A 134 7.82 -3.35 8.07
C ALA A 134 7.73 -3.88 9.51
N ASP A 135 8.86 -4.18 10.16
CA ASP A 135 8.86 -4.70 11.53
C ASP A 135 8.52 -3.61 12.56
N ARG A 136 9.12 -2.42 12.40
CA ARG A 136 8.81 -1.27 13.25
C ARG A 136 7.36 -0.83 13.07
N LEU A 137 6.92 -0.73 11.82
CA LEU A 137 5.55 -0.32 11.48
C LEU A 137 4.52 -1.37 11.92
N PHE A 138 4.85 -2.67 11.86
CA PHE A 138 4.02 -3.74 12.42
C PHE A 138 3.81 -3.50 13.91
N ALA A 139 4.88 -3.35 14.70
CA ALA A 139 4.79 -3.06 16.14
C ALA A 139 4.01 -1.77 16.46
N LEU A 140 4.20 -0.72 15.67
CA LEU A 140 3.44 0.54 15.80
C LEU A 140 1.93 0.33 15.57
N ASN A 141 1.53 -0.47 14.57
CA ASN A 141 0.13 -0.64 14.20
C ASN A 141 -0.73 -1.33 15.27
N PHE A 142 -0.18 -2.28 16.03
CA PHE A 142 -0.91 -2.90 17.15
C PHE A 142 -0.49 -2.39 18.53
N GLY A 143 0.43 -1.42 18.59
CA GLY A 143 0.70 -0.59 19.78
C GLY A 143 1.56 -1.27 20.85
N ILE A 144 2.66 -1.91 20.46
CA ILE A 144 3.62 -2.53 21.39
C ILE A 144 5.02 -1.93 21.26
N ASN A 145 5.86 -2.16 22.27
CA ASN A 145 7.26 -1.70 22.24
C ASN A 145 8.05 -2.38 21.11
N PHE A 146 8.98 -1.65 20.51
CA PHE A 146 9.81 -2.16 19.41
C PHE A 146 11.30 -2.05 19.73
N PHE A 147 12.05 -3.11 19.42
CA PHE A 147 13.50 -3.14 19.51
C PHE A 147 14.12 -3.69 18.22
N THR A 148 15.31 -3.23 17.86
CA THR A 148 16.13 -3.91 16.86
C THR A 148 16.85 -5.12 17.46
N PRO A 149 17.34 -6.08 16.65
CA PRO A 149 18.13 -7.21 17.15
C PRO A 149 19.36 -6.75 17.93
N GLU A 150 20.03 -5.69 17.47
CA GLU A 150 21.20 -5.10 18.12
C GLU A 150 20.83 -4.53 19.50
N GLN A 151 19.72 -3.79 19.60
CA GLN A 151 19.24 -3.25 20.88
C GLN A 151 18.87 -4.38 21.85
N TYR A 152 18.18 -5.42 21.36
CA TYR A 152 17.63 -6.45 22.23
C TYR A 152 18.65 -7.54 22.62
N PHE A 153 19.33 -8.14 21.65
CA PHE A 153 20.24 -9.27 21.88
C PHE A 153 21.68 -8.84 22.22
N LEU A 154 22.15 -7.73 21.65
CA LEU A 154 23.49 -7.19 21.91
C LEU A 154 23.51 -6.08 22.97
N LYS A 155 22.34 -5.72 23.52
CA LYS A 155 22.17 -4.67 24.54
C LYS A 155 22.73 -3.32 24.10
N GLN A 156 22.70 -3.04 22.79
CA GLN A 156 23.12 -1.75 22.25
C GLN A 156 22.18 -0.65 22.79
N THR A 157 22.75 0.31 23.50
CA THR A 157 22.00 1.44 24.10
C THR A 157 21.76 2.57 23.10
N GLU A 158 22.65 2.74 22.12
CA GLU A 158 22.52 3.75 21.09
C GLU A 158 21.34 3.42 20.16
N VAL A 159 20.39 4.36 20.07
CA VAL A 159 19.27 4.28 19.14
C VAL A 159 19.74 4.77 17.78
N GLU A 160 19.69 3.87 16.78
CA GLU A 160 20.04 4.22 15.42
C GLU A 160 18.95 5.07 14.76
N ASP A 161 19.35 6.07 13.97
CA ASP A 161 18.45 6.91 13.20
C ASP A 161 17.62 6.07 12.19
N TYR A 162 16.34 6.39 12.07
CA TYR A 162 15.42 5.73 11.15
C TYR A 162 14.42 6.72 10.55
N ILE A 163 13.84 6.37 9.41
CA ILE A 163 12.82 7.15 8.71
C ILE A 163 11.52 6.34 8.68
N LEU A 164 10.41 6.97 9.07
CA LEU A 164 9.06 6.44 8.84
C LEU A 164 8.58 6.83 7.43
N PRO A 165 7.62 6.10 6.84
CA PRO A 165 7.04 6.47 5.55
C PRO A 165 6.56 7.92 5.53
N SER A 166 6.73 8.60 4.39
CA SER A 166 6.34 10.01 4.22
C SER A 166 4.83 10.22 4.39
N PHE A 167 4.04 9.19 4.06
CA PHE A 167 2.60 9.17 4.26
C PHE A 167 2.23 8.58 5.61
N SER A 168 1.62 9.40 6.47
CA SER A 168 0.99 8.98 7.74
C SER A 168 -0.53 8.90 7.56
N PRO A 169 -1.11 7.69 7.56
CA PRO A 169 -2.55 7.50 7.36
C PRO A 169 -3.39 8.14 8.47
N SER A 170 -2.95 8.04 9.73
CA SER A 170 -3.59 8.70 10.87
C SER A 170 -3.60 10.22 10.70
N SER A 171 -2.45 10.82 10.33
CA SER A 171 -2.35 12.27 10.18
C SER A 171 -3.24 12.80 9.04
N LEU A 172 -3.41 12.03 7.96
CA LEU A 172 -4.33 12.38 6.88
C LEU A 172 -5.78 12.49 7.40
N LEU A 173 -6.25 11.48 8.14
CA LEU A 173 -7.63 11.47 8.63
C LEU A 173 -7.89 12.57 9.68
N ASP A 174 -6.86 12.97 10.43
CA ASP A 174 -6.98 14.02 11.44
C ASP A 174 -7.05 15.44 10.83
N GLN A 175 -6.52 15.66 9.62
CA GLN A 175 -6.50 16.98 8.95
C GLN A 175 -7.87 17.49 8.49
N LYS A 176 -8.86 16.62 8.30
CA LYS A 176 -10.25 16.96 7.88
C LYS A 176 -10.32 18.00 6.74
N VAL A 177 -9.82 17.65 5.56
CA VAL A 177 -9.86 18.51 4.37
C VAL A 177 -11.18 18.37 3.61
N SER A 178 -11.63 19.44 2.95
CA SER A 178 -12.79 19.39 2.05
C SER A 178 -12.53 18.47 0.86
N LEU A 179 -13.56 17.79 0.34
CA LEU A 179 -13.43 16.89 -0.82
C LEU A 179 -12.98 17.64 -2.08
N TYR A 180 -13.47 18.86 -2.28
CA TYR A 180 -13.15 19.69 -3.42
C TYR A 180 -12.35 20.93 -3.00
N ASP A 181 -11.44 21.34 -3.88
CA ASP A 181 -10.78 22.64 -3.86
C ASP A 181 -10.99 23.29 -5.25
N PRO A 182 -11.80 24.36 -5.36
CA PRO A 182 -12.47 25.08 -4.27
C PRO A 182 -13.64 24.29 -3.65
N GLU A 183 -13.88 24.49 -2.34
CA GLU A 183 -14.88 23.75 -1.55
C GLU A 183 -16.32 23.90 -2.09
N ASN A 184 -16.65 25.08 -2.61
CA ASN A 184 -17.96 25.40 -3.17
C ASN A 184 -18.14 24.97 -4.64
N THR A 185 -17.35 24.00 -5.11
CA THR A 185 -17.47 23.47 -6.49
C THR A 185 -18.90 22.95 -6.74
N PRO A 186 -19.62 23.45 -7.77
CA PRO A 186 -20.97 22.99 -8.06
C PRO A 186 -20.97 21.57 -8.64
N ILE A 187 -21.84 20.71 -8.11
CA ILE A 187 -22.05 19.34 -8.58
C ILE A 187 -23.57 19.05 -8.66
N PRO A 188 -24.14 18.82 -9.86
CA PRO A 188 -23.53 18.99 -11.17
C PRO A 188 -23.23 20.48 -11.47
N GLY A 189 -22.46 20.71 -12.53
CA GLY A 189 -22.25 22.05 -13.08
C GLY A 189 -23.50 22.55 -13.83
N ASN A 190 -23.38 23.73 -14.44
CA ASN A 190 -24.48 24.33 -15.19
C ASN A 190 -24.63 23.68 -16.57
N GLY A 191 -25.76 23.02 -16.81
CA GLY A 191 -26.12 22.45 -18.10
C GLY A 191 -25.45 21.10 -18.40
N LEU A 192 -25.45 20.72 -19.68
CA LEU A 192 -24.82 19.48 -20.14
C LEU A 192 -23.30 19.60 -19.98
N GLU A 193 -22.65 18.64 -19.33
CA GLU A 193 -21.21 18.67 -19.11
C GLU A 193 -20.47 17.34 -19.28
N VAL A 194 -19.16 17.44 -19.48
CA VAL A 194 -18.19 16.36 -19.44
C VAL A 194 -17.18 16.65 -18.33
N LEU A 195 -17.10 15.74 -17.35
CA LEU A 195 -16.06 15.73 -16.33
C LEU A 195 -14.95 14.78 -16.78
N ILE A 196 -13.73 15.31 -16.92
CA ILE A 196 -12.54 14.47 -17.15
C ILE A 196 -11.83 14.27 -15.82
N PHE A 197 -11.78 13.04 -15.33
CA PHE A 197 -11.02 12.71 -14.13
C PHE A 197 -9.56 12.49 -14.48
N VAL A 198 -8.63 13.01 -13.67
CA VAL A 198 -7.18 12.85 -13.86
C VAL A 198 -6.57 12.43 -12.52
N GLY A 199 -5.81 11.33 -12.49
CA GLY A 199 -5.14 10.88 -11.26
C GLY A 199 -4.68 9.43 -11.27
N TYR A 200 -3.86 9.06 -10.27
CA TYR A 200 -3.29 7.72 -10.12
C TYR A 200 -4.36 6.61 -10.12
N PRO A 201 -4.10 5.43 -10.72
CA PRO A 201 -4.90 4.25 -10.40
C PRO A 201 -4.90 4.02 -8.88
N GLY A 202 -6.04 3.60 -8.33
CA GLY A 202 -6.18 3.41 -6.87
C GLY A 202 -6.55 4.65 -6.05
N CYS A 203 -6.54 5.88 -6.60
CA CYS A 203 -6.84 7.10 -5.82
C CYS A 203 -8.34 7.40 -5.56
N GLY A 204 -9.25 6.47 -5.84
CA GLY A 204 -10.69 6.64 -5.56
C GLY A 204 -11.54 7.24 -6.70
N LYS A 205 -10.97 7.49 -7.89
CA LYS A 205 -11.71 8.01 -9.06
C LYS A 205 -13.01 7.28 -9.36
N SER A 206 -12.94 5.96 -9.48
CA SER A 206 -14.12 5.15 -9.81
C SER A 206 -15.18 5.17 -8.71
N SER A 207 -14.76 5.23 -7.44
CA SER A 207 -15.69 5.39 -6.31
C SER A 207 -16.43 6.74 -6.39
N LEU A 208 -15.70 7.83 -6.64
CA LEU A 208 -16.33 9.14 -6.82
C LEU A 208 -17.22 9.17 -8.07
N ALA A 209 -16.80 8.56 -9.18
CA ALA A 209 -17.58 8.49 -10.41
C ALA A 209 -18.91 7.76 -10.19
N GLN A 210 -18.89 6.64 -9.46
CA GLN A 210 -20.09 5.89 -9.07
C GLN A 210 -21.00 6.71 -8.16
N LYS A 211 -20.45 7.37 -7.13
CA LYS A 211 -21.20 8.26 -6.23
C LYS A 211 -21.95 9.35 -7.01
N LEU A 212 -21.24 10.06 -7.88
CA LEU A 212 -21.83 11.11 -8.72
C LEU A 212 -22.85 10.56 -9.74
N ALA A 213 -22.63 9.36 -10.27
CA ALA A 213 -23.60 8.72 -11.16
C ALA A 213 -24.91 8.38 -10.45
N VAL A 214 -24.83 7.90 -9.20
CA VAL A 214 -26.01 7.61 -8.37
C VAL A 214 -26.72 8.89 -7.92
N GLU A 215 -25.97 9.89 -7.45
CA GLU A 215 -26.54 11.12 -6.88
C GLU A 215 -27.10 12.08 -7.95
N HIS A 216 -26.47 12.14 -9.14
CA HIS A 216 -26.77 13.16 -10.14
C HIS A 216 -27.00 12.61 -11.56
N GLY A 217 -27.02 11.28 -11.74
CA GLY A 217 -27.35 10.66 -13.02
C GLY A 217 -26.29 10.78 -14.11
N TYR A 218 -25.01 10.97 -13.76
CA TYR A 218 -23.93 10.94 -14.74
C TYR A 218 -23.80 9.56 -15.40
N GLY A 219 -23.51 9.55 -16.69
CA GLY A 219 -23.01 8.36 -17.38
C GLY A 219 -21.50 8.22 -17.21
N ILE A 220 -21.03 7.02 -16.82
CA ILE A 220 -19.60 6.76 -16.61
C ILE A 220 -19.01 6.10 -17.85
N VAL A 221 -17.88 6.65 -18.30
CA VAL A 221 -17.07 6.14 -19.39
C VAL A 221 -15.72 5.71 -18.83
N ASN A 222 -15.49 4.40 -18.77
CA ASN A 222 -14.28 3.81 -18.20
C ASN A 222 -13.67 2.79 -19.19
N ARG A 223 -12.37 2.92 -19.44
CA ARG A 223 -11.61 2.08 -20.38
C ARG A 223 -11.43 0.65 -19.90
N ASP A 224 -11.43 0.38 -18.60
CA ASP A 224 -11.35 -0.99 -18.09
C ASP A 224 -12.58 -1.79 -18.56
N THR A 225 -13.76 -1.18 -18.50
CA THR A 225 -15.02 -1.81 -18.93
C THR A 225 -15.14 -1.85 -20.45
N LEU A 226 -14.74 -0.76 -21.13
CA LEU A 226 -14.91 -0.61 -22.57
C LEU A 226 -13.70 -1.10 -23.40
N LYS A 227 -12.61 -1.53 -22.74
CA LYS A 227 -11.33 -2.06 -23.25
C LYS A 227 -10.47 -1.08 -24.06
N THR A 228 -11.07 -0.32 -24.98
CA THR A 228 -10.35 0.55 -25.92
C THR A 228 -10.77 2.01 -25.78
N TRP A 229 -9.84 2.94 -26.00
CA TRP A 229 -10.16 4.37 -25.94
C TRP A 229 -11.20 4.78 -26.99
N GLN A 230 -11.24 4.14 -28.16
CA GLN A 230 -12.22 4.41 -29.22
C GLN A 230 -13.64 4.10 -28.73
N LYS A 231 -13.82 2.95 -28.06
CA LYS A 231 -15.10 2.58 -27.43
C LYS A 231 -15.50 3.55 -26.32
N CYS A 232 -14.54 4.07 -25.55
CA CYS A 232 -14.81 5.12 -24.57
C CYS A 232 -15.37 6.39 -25.23
N VAL A 233 -14.72 6.87 -26.30
CA VAL A 233 -15.18 8.06 -27.03
C VAL A 233 -16.56 7.85 -27.64
N GLU A 234 -16.83 6.69 -28.24
CA GLU A 234 -18.15 6.39 -28.82
C GLU A 234 -19.24 6.29 -27.75
N ASN A 235 -18.95 5.67 -26.60
CA ASN A 235 -19.91 5.60 -25.50
C ASN A 235 -20.22 6.99 -24.91
N ALA A 236 -19.18 7.82 -24.69
CA ALA A 236 -19.35 9.21 -24.29
C ALA A 236 -20.24 9.99 -25.28
N LYS A 237 -20.04 9.78 -26.59
CA LYS A 237 -20.85 10.40 -27.64
C LYS A 237 -22.32 9.97 -27.58
N ILE A 238 -22.60 8.70 -27.28
CA ILE A 238 -23.98 8.19 -27.11
C ILE A 238 -24.66 8.87 -25.91
N LEU A 239 -23.96 8.99 -24.78
CA LEU A 239 -24.49 9.65 -23.58
C LEU A 239 -24.79 11.14 -23.84
N LEU A 240 -23.87 11.86 -24.49
CA LEU A 240 -24.05 13.28 -24.84
C LEU A 240 -25.20 13.50 -25.83
N LYS A 241 -25.41 12.59 -26.80
CA LYS A 241 -26.58 12.63 -27.69
C LYS A 241 -27.89 12.53 -26.92
N ARG A 242 -27.91 11.78 -25.81
CA ARG A 242 -29.07 11.65 -24.90
C ARG A 242 -29.18 12.79 -23.90
N LYS A 243 -28.37 13.85 -24.03
CA LYS A 243 -28.31 14.99 -23.10
C LYS A 243 -28.00 14.58 -21.66
N GLN A 244 -27.23 13.51 -21.49
CA GLN A 244 -26.76 13.04 -20.20
C GLN A 244 -25.34 13.56 -19.92
N ASN A 245 -25.10 14.03 -18.70
CA ASN A 245 -23.76 14.41 -18.25
C ASN A 245 -22.82 13.20 -18.24
N VAL A 246 -21.55 13.40 -18.54
CA VAL A 246 -20.58 12.31 -18.70
C VAL A 246 -19.39 12.46 -17.76
N ILE A 247 -19.00 11.39 -17.09
CA ILE A 247 -17.72 11.28 -16.37
C ILE A 247 -16.78 10.37 -17.17
N VAL A 248 -15.60 10.86 -17.48
CA VAL A 248 -14.51 10.07 -18.07
C VAL A 248 -13.60 9.57 -16.96
N ASP A 249 -13.94 8.41 -16.41
CA ASP A 249 -13.20 7.72 -15.34
C ASP A 249 -12.05 6.89 -15.93
N ASN A 250 -10.97 7.58 -16.27
CA ASN A 250 -9.68 6.98 -16.66
C ASN A 250 -8.55 7.71 -15.93
N THR A 251 -7.30 7.27 -16.12
CA THR A 251 -6.14 7.98 -15.56
C THR A 251 -5.91 9.35 -16.21
N ASN A 252 -6.06 9.45 -17.54
CA ASN A 252 -5.96 10.68 -18.35
C ASN A 252 -4.70 11.53 -18.05
N ALA A 253 -3.56 10.86 -17.88
CA ALA A 253 -2.29 11.44 -17.44
C ALA A 253 -1.73 12.50 -18.41
N ASP A 254 -1.74 12.20 -19.71
CA ASP A 254 -1.15 13.04 -20.76
C ASP A 254 -2.21 13.92 -21.47
N ARG A 255 -1.74 14.95 -22.19
CA ARG A 255 -2.60 15.88 -22.93
C ARG A 255 -3.34 15.22 -24.10
N GLU A 256 -2.73 14.25 -24.77
CA GLU A 256 -3.32 13.60 -25.95
C GLU A 256 -4.59 12.81 -25.57
N SER A 257 -4.52 12.09 -24.45
CA SER A 257 -5.62 11.34 -23.85
C SER A 257 -6.79 12.28 -23.50
N ARG A 258 -6.52 13.43 -22.87
CA ARG A 258 -7.54 14.43 -22.53
C ARG A 258 -8.15 15.08 -23.78
N LYS A 259 -7.31 15.44 -24.77
CA LYS A 259 -7.72 16.12 -26.01
C LYS A 259 -8.88 15.42 -26.73
N ARG A 260 -8.94 14.08 -26.69
CA ARG A 260 -10.01 13.28 -27.30
C ARG A 260 -11.40 13.64 -26.77
N TYR A 261 -11.52 13.78 -25.45
CA TYR A 261 -12.78 14.12 -24.78
C TYR A 261 -13.05 15.62 -24.80
N ILE A 262 -12.01 16.45 -24.81
CA ILE A 262 -12.13 17.89 -24.99
C ILE A 262 -12.80 18.21 -26.34
N ASN A 263 -12.32 17.60 -27.42
CA ASN A 263 -12.88 17.77 -28.76
C ASN A 263 -14.33 17.27 -28.82
N LEU A 264 -14.63 16.15 -28.15
CA LEU A 264 -15.97 15.60 -28.08
C LEU A 264 -16.93 16.57 -27.37
N ALA A 265 -16.57 17.07 -26.17
CA ALA A 265 -17.41 18.01 -25.42
C ALA A 265 -17.72 19.28 -26.25
N LYS A 266 -16.69 19.84 -26.91
CA LYS A 266 -16.84 21.00 -27.81
C LYS A 266 -17.85 20.73 -28.94
N SER A 267 -17.82 19.55 -29.55
CA SER A 267 -18.74 19.20 -30.64
C SER A 267 -20.22 19.12 -30.21
N PHE A 268 -20.50 18.95 -28.91
CA PHE A 268 -21.85 18.92 -28.36
C PHE A 268 -22.24 20.23 -27.65
N GLY A 269 -21.33 21.21 -27.59
CA GLY A 269 -21.54 22.44 -26.81
C GLY A 269 -21.68 22.18 -25.31
N ALA A 270 -21.11 21.09 -24.80
CA ALA A 270 -21.16 20.73 -23.39
C ALA A 270 -20.09 21.50 -22.60
N GLY A 271 -20.40 21.87 -21.35
CA GLY A 271 -19.41 22.33 -20.38
C GLY A 271 -18.33 21.28 -20.16
N LEU A 272 -17.11 21.70 -19.87
CA LEU A 272 -15.97 20.78 -19.79
C LEU A 272 -15.11 21.14 -18.57
N ARG A 273 -15.08 20.27 -17.57
CA ARG A 273 -14.29 20.46 -16.34
C ARG A 273 -13.29 19.32 -16.15
N CYS A 274 -12.14 19.65 -15.58
CA CYS A 274 -11.16 18.67 -15.16
C CYS A 274 -11.26 18.47 -13.65
N PHE A 275 -11.35 17.22 -13.20
CA PHE A 275 -11.25 16.86 -11.78
C PHE A 275 -9.89 16.21 -11.59
N LEU A 276 -8.94 16.98 -11.08
CA LEU A 276 -7.58 16.55 -10.82
C LEU A 276 -7.50 16.00 -9.39
N PHE A 277 -7.34 14.68 -9.27
CA PHE A 277 -7.25 14.01 -7.98
C PHE A 277 -5.89 14.32 -7.35
N ASN A 278 -5.92 15.08 -6.26
CA ASN A 278 -4.78 15.45 -5.44
C ASN A 278 -4.45 14.28 -4.50
N CYS A 279 -3.86 13.23 -5.07
CA CYS A 279 -3.48 12.00 -4.38
C CYS A 279 -2.03 11.66 -4.73
N THR A 280 -1.19 11.39 -3.73
CA THR A 280 0.19 10.94 -3.95
C THR A 280 0.24 9.45 -4.30
N LEU A 281 1.40 8.99 -4.77
CA LEU A 281 1.63 7.57 -4.99
C LEU A 281 1.44 6.77 -3.69
N GLU A 282 2.03 7.22 -2.60
CA GLU A 282 1.97 6.56 -1.29
C GLU A 282 0.51 6.43 -0.79
N GLN A 283 -0.30 7.48 -1.01
CA GLN A 283 -1.73 7.47 -0.71
C GLN A 283 -2.48 6.46 -1.59
N ALA A 284 -2.24 6.45 -2.90
CA ALA A 284 -2.88 5.51 -3.81
C ALA A 284 -2.48 4.05 -3.50
N ALA A 285 -1.20 3.81 -3.18
CA ALA A 285 -0.67 2.52 -2.77
C ALA A 285 -1.31 2.04 -1.46
N HIS A 286 -1.39 2.92 -0.45
CA HIS A 286 -2.08 2.63 0.81
C HIS A 286 -3.56 2.30 0.58
N ASN A 287 -4.27 3.10 -0.22
CA ASN A 287 -5.68 2.86 -0.51
C ASN A 287 -5.91 1.51 -1.22
N CYS A 288 -5.05 1.19 -2.19
CA CYS A 288 -5.08 -0.11 -2.86
C CYS A 288 -4.89 -1.25 -1.86
N LYS A 289 -3.91 -1.11 -0.97
CA LYS A 289 -3.63 -2.11 0.06
C LYS A 289 -4.80 -2.25 1.05
N TYR A 290 -5.38 -1.14 1.47
CA TYR A 290 -6.58 -1.08 2.32
C TYR A 290 -7.76 -1.81 1.68
N ARG A 291 -8.09 -1.48 0.42
CA ARG A 291 -9.17 -2.13 -0.32
C ARG A 291 -9.01 -3.65 -0.39
N VAL A 292 -7.77 -4.12 -0.58
CA VAL A 292 -7.49 -5.56 -0.55
C VAL A 292 -7.72 -6.20 0.82
N ILE A 293 -7.51 -5.46 1.90
CA ILE A 293 -7.72 -5.96 3.26
C ILE A 293 -9.19 -5.99 3.64
N VAL A 294 -9.98 -4.98 3.26
CA VAL A 294 -11.38 -4.86 3.72
C VAL A 294 -12.37 -5.61 2.84
N ASP A 295 -12.30 -5.48 1.51
CA ASP A 295 -13.24 -6.13 0.59
C ASP A 295 -12.81 -5.93 -0.87
N ALA A 296 -11.87 -6.74 -1.35
CA ALA A 296 -11.44 -6.68 -2.74
C ALA A 296 -11.99 -7.85 -3.56
N ASP A 297 -12.76 -7.47 -4.58
CA ASP A 297 -12.89 -8.28 -5.79
C ASP A 297 -11.51 -8.44 -6.49
N GLU A 298 -11.40 -9.43 -7.39
CA GLU A 298 -10.16 -9.73 -8.11
C GLU A 298 -9.57 -8.51 -8.86
N LYS A 299 -10.42 -7.61 -9.37
CA LYS A 299 -9.98 -6.41 -10.11
C LYS A 299 -9.26 -5.44 -9.19
N GLN A 300 -9.73 -5.27 -7.95
CA GLN A 300 -9.07 -4.42 -6.96
C GLN A 300 -7.70 -4.97 -6.55
N ILE A 301 -7.58 -6.30 -6.45
CA ILE A 301 -6.29 -6.97 -6.22
C ILE A 301 -5.33 -6.68 -7.38
N GLU A 302 -5.79 -6.74 -8.63
CA GLU A 302 -4.97 -6.44 -9.80
C GLU A 302 -4.51 -4.97 -9.82
N ILE A 303 -5.41 -4.02 -9.62
CA ILE A 303 -5.06 -2.59 -9.52
C ILE A 303 -4.05 -2.38 -8.40
N GLY A 304 -4.27 -3.01 -7.24
CA GLY A 304 -3.33 -2.96 -6.13
C GLY A 304 -1.97 -3.52 -6.52
N ARG A 305 -1.91 -4.64 -7.24
CA ARG A 305 -0.63 -5.17 -7.74
C ARG A 305 0.04 -4.23 -8.72
N MET A 306 -0.69 -3.58 -9.61
CA MET A 306 -0.14 -2.61 -10.56
C MET A 306 0.42 -1.38 -9.83
N VAL A 307 -0.30 -0.82 -8.86
CA VAL A 307 0.18 0.35 -8.10
C VAL A 307 1.33 -0.02 -7.17
N LEU A 308 1.26 -1.19 -6.51
CA LEU A 308 2.23 -1.63 -5.51
C LEU A 308 3.49 -2.28 -6.11
N ASN A 309 3.45 -2.76 -7.35
CA ASN A 309 4.59 -3.42 -8.00
C ASN A 309 4.99 -2.81 -9.35
N ALA A 310 4.39 -1.68 -9.77
CA ALA A 310 4.92 -0.98 -10.93
C ALA A 310 6.29 -0.44 -10.55
N GLN A 311 7.31 -1.04 -11.17
CA GLN A 311 8.43 -0.33 -11.75
C GLN A 311 8.32 -0.66 -13.23
N VAL A 312 8.20 0.36 -14.07
CA VAL A 312 8.10 0.16 -15.52
C VAL A 312 9.43 0.56 -16.13
N LYS A 313 10.00 -0.38 -16.88
CA LYS A 313 11.14 -0.13 -17.76
C LYS A 313 10.63 0.52 -19.02
N ILE A 314 11.01 1.77 -19.23
CA ILE A 314 10.73 2.53 -20.45
C ILE A 314 12.03 2.77 -21.19
N GLU A 315 12.01 2.73 -22.52
CA GLU A 315 13.17 3.07 -23.34
C GLU A 315 13.00 4.49 -23.87
N VAL A 316 13.92 5.39 -23.51
CA VAL A 316 13.97 6.77 -24.00
C VAL A 316 15.31 6.97 -24.68
N ASN A 317 15.31 7.24 -25.99
CA ASN A 317 16.54 7.41 -26.78
C ASN A 317 17.56 6.26 -26.58
N SER A 318 17.08 5.02 -26.61
CA SER A 318 17.90 3.80 -26.41
C SER A 318 18.48 3.62 -25.00
N ILE A 319 18.00 4.39 -24.02
CA ILE A 319 18.34 4.26 -22.60
C ILE A 319 17.12 3.68 -21.88
N ILE A 320 17.28 2.54 -21.21
CA ILE A 320 16.25 1.97 -20.34
C ILE A 320 16.25 2.73 -19.01
N ILE A 321 15.14 3.37 -18.70
CA ILE A 321 14.88 4.07 -17.44
C ILE A 321 13.82 3.27 -16.68
N GLU A 322 14.09 2.98 -15.41
CA GLU A 322 13.09 2.43 -14.50
C GLU A 322 12.32 3.60 -13.87
N VAL A 323 11.06 3.77 -14.29
CA VAL A 323 10.14 4.72 -13.66
C VAL A 323 9.25 3.99 -12.68
N PRO A 324 8.99 4.55 -11.48
CA PRO A 324 8.14 3.89 -10.50
C PRO A 324 6.76 3.63 -11.11
N ILE A 325 6.07 4.61 -11.72
CA ILE A 325 4.72 4.38 -12.28
C ILE A 325 4.51 5.08 -13.63
N ILE A 326 3.88 4.36 -14.59
CA ILE A 326 3.53 4.90 -15.94
C ILE A 326 2.75 6.21 -15.84
N PHE A 327 1.81 6.31 -14.90
CA PHE A 327 1.05 7.54 -14.67
C PHE A 327 1.96 8.74 -14.45
N GLU A 328 2.92 8.63 -13.54
CA GLU A 328 3.84 9.71 -13.19
C GLU A 328 4.73 10.10 -14.39
N TYR A 329 5.20 9.10 -15.13
CA TYR A 329 5.99 9.34 -16.35
C TYR A 329 5.20 10.07 -17.44
N LEU A 330 3.92 9.72 -17.63
CA LEU A 330 3.05 10.33 -18.65
C LEU A 330 2.37 11.62 -18.16
N PHE A 331 2.48 11.95 -16.87
CA PHE A 331 1.67 12.99 -16.26
C PHE A 331 2.06 14.38 -16.81
N GLU A 332 1.10 15.02 -17.45
CA GLU A 332 1.15 16.43 -17.79
C GLU A 332 0.05 17.15 -17.03
N GLU A 333 0.42 18.06 -16.13
CA GLU A 333 -0.54 18.83 -15.33
C GLU A 333 -1.60 19.50 -16.24
N PRO A 334 -2.91 19.24 -16.01
CA PRO A 334 -3.98 19.84 -16.79
C PRO A 334 -3.96 21.37 -16.74
N LYS A 335 -4.21 22.03 -17.87
CA LYS A 335 -4.25 23.51 -17.96
C LYS A 335 -5.56 24.00 -18.58
N LEU A 336 -6.06 25.15 -18.13
CA LEU A 336 -7.25 25.80 -18.71
C LEU A 336 -7.12 25.99 -20.23
N LEU A 337 -5.90 26.27 -20.72
CA LEU A 337 -5.58 26.41 -22.15
C LEU A 337 -5.88 25.17 -22.99
N GLU A 338 -6.02 23.98 -22.39
CA GLU A 338 -6.46 22.78 -23.11
C GLU A 338 -7.94 22.88 -23.55
N GLY A 339 -8.73 23.71 -22.87
CA GLY A 339 -10.14 23.98 -23.16
C GLY A 339 -11.09 23.75 -21.98
N PHE A 340 -10.58 23.45 -20.79
CA PHE A 340 -11.37 23.30 -19.58
C PHE A 340 -11.95 24.64 -19.12
N SER A 341 -13.22 24.67 -18.73
CA SER A 341 -13.84 25.83 -18.09
C SER A 341 -13.39 25.99 -16.64
N SER A 342 -13.03 24.89 -15.97
CA SER A 342 -12.40 24.89 -14.66
C SER A 342 -11.59 23.60 -14.42
N ILE A 343 -10.62 23.70 -13.51
CA ILE A 343 -9.87 22.57 -12.96
C ILE A 343 -10.16 22.53 -11.46
N VAL A 344 -10.85 21.49 -11.02
CA VAL A 344 -11.19 21.25 -9.62
C VAL A 344 -10.17 20.26 -9.07
N LYS A 345 -9.53 20.59 -7.95
CA LYS A 345 -8.74 19.60 -7.22
C LYS A 345 -9.67 18.75 -6.37
N VAL A 346 -9.56 17.44 -6.51
CA VAL A 346 -10.29 16.47 -5.68
C VAL A 346 -9.32 15.96 -4.63
N ASN A 347 -9.48 16.39 -3.38
CA ASN A 347 -8.60 15.98 -2.30
C ASN A 347 -8.83 14.50 -1.95
N PHE A 348 -7.76 13.87 -1.48
CA PHE A 348 -7.81 12.48 -1.07
C PHE A 348 -8.48 12.32 0.30
N VAL A 349 -9.79 12.11 0.30
CA VAL A 349 -10.65 11.97 1.48
C VAL A 349 -11.25 10.56 1.51
N PRO A 350 -10.67 9.63 2.30
CA PRO A 350 -11.21 8.28 2.45
C PRO A 350 -12.58 8.28 3.15
N GLU A 351 -13.47 7.40 2.71
CA GLU A 351 -14.78 7.12 3.33
C GLU A 351 -14.79 5.65 3.79
N PHE A 352 -15.50 5.36 4.90
CA PHE A 352 -15.49 4.05 5.55
C PHE A 352 -16.92 3.56 5.84
N ASP A 353 -17.20 2.28 5.58
CA ASP A 353 -18.50 1.68 5.86
C ASP A 353 -18.75 1.45 7.35
N CYS A 354 -17.68 1.27 8.14
CA CYS A 354 -17.77 1.03 9.58
C CYS A 354 -16.51 1.50 10.33
N PRO A 355 -16.57 1.66 11.67
CA PRO A 355 -15.41 2.09 12.48
C PRO A 355 -14.20 1.16 12.37
N GLU A 356 -14.41 -0.14 12.17
CA GLU A 356 -13.32 -1.12 12.00
C GLU A 356 -12.52 -0.85 10.72
N HIS A 357 -13.20 -0.45 9.64
CA HIS A 357 -12.57 -0.07 8.38
C HIS A 357 -11.71 1.19 8.55
N GLU A 358 -12.20 2.19 9.28
CA GLU A 358 -11.40 3.38 9.63
C GLU A 358 -10.18 2.99 10.46
N ALA A 359 -10.34 2.12 11.45
CA ALA A 359 -9.24 1.67 12.30
C ALA A 359 -8.14 0.95 11.50
N ILE A 360 -8.51 0.12 10.52
CA ILE A 360 -7.56 -0.50 9.58
C ILE A 360 -6.88 0.57 8.73
N TYR A 361 -7.62 1.56 8.23
CA TYR A 361 -7.06 2.60 7.37
C TYR A 361 -6.02 3.47 8.09
N ARG A 362 -6.21 3.73 9.40
CA ARG A 362 -5.25 4.46 10.25
C ARG A 362 -3.89 3.77 10.40
N MET A 363 -3.82 2.47 10.13
CA MET A 363 -2.57 1.71 10.21
C MET A 363 -1.63 2.01 9.04
N TYR A 364 -0.33 1.91 9.26
CA TYR A 364 0.65 1.81 8.18
C TYR A 364 0.45 0.48 7.44
N LEU A 365 -0.05 0.54 6.21
CA LEU A 365 -0.26 -0.66 5.39
C LEU A 365 0.87 -0.91 4.39
N CYS A 366 1.66 0.12 4.09
CA CYS A 366 2.85 0.12 3.24
C CYS A 366 4.07 0.54 4.08
N ASP A 367 5.24 0.00 3.74
CA ASP A 367 6.50 0.17 4.47
C ASP A 367 7.57 1.01 3.73
N SER A 368 7.18 1.58 2.59
CA SER A 368 8.00 2.40 1.70
C SER A 368 7.33 3.72 1.40
#